data_AF-A0A966XLU8-F1
#
_entry.id   AF-A0A966XLU8-F1
#
_cell.length_a   1.000
_cell.length_b   1.000
_cell.length_c   1.000
_cell.angle_alpha   90.00
_cell.angle_beta   90.00
_cell.angle_gamma   90.00
#
_symmetry.space_group_name_H-M   'P 1'
#
loop_
_entity.id
_entity.type
_entity.pdbx_description
1 polymer ?
#
loop_
_entity_poly.entity_id
_entity_poly.type
_entity_poly.pdbx_seq_one_letter_code
_entity_poly.pdbx_strand_id
1 'polypeptide(L)'
;MATIKKPRKKRFLTDEEKAERAERLKKAREARAANQQPKYEYVHESVRNLPDDAPLSRKNVTEWIKYQKEKLSAARQNARRKDAPKGADQQVADIQGYIRNMERYLRDGDWCDDFWGKEGTNKTRWRAVVNAYHHQGPMKGMIKRSVGIFYPDLGVEWTREMDDEYYGPYRAPSERSSTVSGKRRRTRRKKTA
;
A
#
# COMPACT_ATOMS: atom_id res chain seq x y z
N MET A 1 -61.30 -23.51 -6.41
CA MET A 1 -61.34 -22.37 -5.47
C MET A 1 -60.16 -22.49 -4.51
N ALA A 2 -59.19 -21.58 -4.56
CA ALA A 2 -58.01 -21.65 -3.71
C ALA A 2 -58.34 -21.17 -2.28
N THR A 3 -58.10 -22.01 -1.29
CA THR A 3 -58.39 -21.70 0.12
C THR A 3 -57.39 -20.67 0.67
N ILE A 4 -57.85 -19.44 0.91
CA ILE A 4 -57.06 -18.36 1.49
C ILE A 4 -56.72 -18.71 2.96
N LYS A 5 -55.43 -18.87 3.28
CA LYS A 5 -54.94 -19.11 4.65
C LYS A 5 -55.22 -17.87 5.51
N LYS A 6 -55.93 -18.05 6.64
CA LYS A 6 -56.19 -16.98 7.62
C LYS A 6 -54.86 -16.35 8.11
N PRO A 7 -54.78 -15.02 8.20
CA PRO A 7 -53.59 -14.33 8.71
C PRO A 7 -53.37 -14.68 10.19
N ARG A 8 -52.12 -15.03 10.56
CA ARG A 8 -51.75 -15.36 11.95
C ARG A 8 -51.75 -14.07 12.79
N LYS A 9 -52.36 -14.13 14.00
CA LYS A 9 -52.31 -13.03 14.98
C LYS A 9 -50.85 -12.70 15.33
N LYS A 10 -50.47 -11.42 15.27
CA LYS A 10 -49.19 -10.93 15.78
C LYS A 10 -49.18 -11.07 17.30
N ARG A 11 -48.21 -11.80 17.85
CA ARG A 11 -47.97 -11.86 19.29
C ARG A 11 -47.14 -10.64 19.68
N PHE A 12 -47.68 -9.80 20.57
CA PHE A 12 -46.93 -8.72 21.21
C PHE A 12 -46.20 -9.33 22.42
N LEU A 13 -44.88 -9.16 22.44
CA LEU A 13 -44.02 -9.69 23.50
C LEU A 13 -44.18 -8.82 24.75
N THR A 14 -44.36 -9.44 25.92
CA THR A 14 -44.39 -8.73 27.21
C THR A 14 -43.00 -8.13 27.49
N ASP A 15 -42.93 -7.10 28.33
CA ASP A 15 -41.66 -6.40 28.57
C ASP A 15 -40.63 -7.27 29.31
N GLU A 16 -41.10 -8.21 30.11
CA GLU A 16 -40.25 -9.21 30.80
C GLU A 16 -39.65 -10.21 29.81
N GLU A 17 -40.44 -10.75 28.87
CA GLU A 17 -39.94 -11.67 27.82
C GLU A 17 -38.94 -10.98 26.87
N LYS A 18 -39.07 -9.66 26.66
CA LYS A 18 -38.09 -8.88 25.90
C LYS A 18 -36.75 -8.80 26.63
N ALA A 19 -36.77 -8.60 27.95
CA ALA A 19 -35.57 -8.52 28.77
C ALA A 19 -34.81 -9.86 28.76
N GLU A 20 -35.50 -10.98 29.02
CA GLU A 20 -34.88 -12.31 28.99
C GLU A 20 -34.29 -12.64 27.62
N ARG A 21 -34.99 -12.29 26.54
CA ARG A 21 -34.50 -12.51 25.17
C ARG A 21 -33.27 -11.66 24.86
N ALA A 22 -33.20 -10.44 25.41
CA ALA A 22 -32.04 -9.57 25.29
C ALA A 22 -30.83 -10.16 26.04
N GLU A 23 -31.01 -10.72 27.24
CA GLU A 23 -29.96 -11.39 27.99
C GLU A 23 -29.45 -12.66 27.28
N ARG A 24 -30.37 -13.46 26.73
CA ARG A 24 -30.01 -14.63 25.91
C ARG A 24 -29.22 -14.25 24.66
N LEU A 25 -29.59 -13.13 24.04
CA LEU A 25 -28.87 -12.56 22.90
C LEU A 25 -27.49 -12.02 23.30
N LYS A 26 -27.34 -11.40 24.47
CA LYS A 26 -26.04 -10.96 25.00
C LYS A 26 -25.11 -12.16 25.22
N LYS A 27 -25.57 -13.18 25.94
CA LYS A 27 -24.80 -14.42 26.17
C LYS A 27 -24.41 -15.12 24.86
N ALA A 28 -25.32 -15.14 23.87
CA ALA A 28 -25.02 -15.69 22.55
C ALA A 28 -24.00 -14.84 21.76
N ARG A 29 -24.01 -13.50 21.92
CA ARG A 29 -23.02 -12.60 21.32
C ARG A 29 -21.65 -12.76 21.96
N GLU A 30 -21.59 -12.92 23.28
CA GLU A 30 -20.35 -13.18 24.02
C GLU A 30 -19.74 -14.53 23.63
N ALA A 31 -20.55 -15.59 23.57
CA ALA A 31 -20.10 -16.91 23.11
C ALA A 31 -19.63 -16.90 21.64
N ARG A 32 -20.25 -16.08 20.78
CA ARG A 32 -19.77 -15.86 19.40
C ARG A 32 -18.47 -15.07 19.39
N ALA A 33 -18.34 -14.00 20.19
CA ALA A 33 -17.12 -13.20 20.25
C ALA A 33 -15.91 -13.99 20.79
N ALA A 34 -16.12 -14.88 21.76
CA ALA A 34 -15.07 -15.72 22.32
C ALA A 34 -14.60 -16.84 21.37
N ASN A 35 -15.53 -17.48 20.64
CA ASN A 35 -15.21 -18.60 19.76
C ASN A 35 -14.86 -18.18 18.33
N GLN A 36 -15.32 -17.01 17.89
CA GLN A 36 -15.00 -16.48 16.58
C GLN A 36 -13.63 -15.82 16.66
N GLN A 37 -12.56 -16.63 16.62
CA GLN A 37 -11.32 -16.10 16.08
C GLN A 37 -11.67 -15.59 14.67
N PRO A 38 -11.55 -14.28 14.41
CA PRO A 38 -11.95 -13.72 13.15
C PRO A 38 -11.13 -14.41 12.06
N LYS A 39 -11.81 -15.24 11.26
CA LYS A 39 -11.19 -15.96 10.14
C LYS A 39 -10.84 -14.92 9.09
N TYR A 40 -9.59 -14.47 9.11
CA TYR A 40 -9.03 -13.61 8.07
C TYR A 40 -8.64 -14.47 6.86
N GLU A 41 -9.62 -15.15 6.25
CA GLU A 41 -9.40 -15.99 5.05
C GLU A 41 -8.88 -15.17 3.86
N TYR A 42 -9.22 -13.88 3.81
CA TYR A 42 -8.72 -12.96 2.79
C TYR A 42 -7.33 -12.37 3.09
N VAL A 43 -6.74 -12.71 4.23
CA VAL A 43 -5.40 -12.24 4.61
C VAL A 43 -4.40 -13.35 4.40
N HIS A 44 -3.29 -13.02 3.73
CA HIS A 44 -2.22 -13.97 3.45
C HIS A 44 -1.67 -14.60 4.74
N GLU A 45 -1.28 -15.87 4.64
CA GLU A 45 -0.80 -16.68 5.77
C GLU A 45 0.38 -16.03 6.49
N SER A 46 1.31 -15.41 5.74
CA SER A 46 2.46 -14.69 6.32
C SER A 46 1.99 -13.60 7.28
N VAL A 47 1.09 -12.72 6.84
CA VAL A 47 0.59 -11.58 7.63
C VAL A 47 -0.32 -12.03 8.76
N ARG A 48 -1.03 -13.15 8.59
CA ARG A 48 -1.90 -13.73 9.62
C ARG A 48 -1.13 -14.32 10.79
N ASN A 49 0.01 -14.92 10.52
CA ASN A 49 0.87 -15.56 11.53
C ASN A 49 1.82 -14.56 12.21
N LEU A 50 1.91 -13.33 11.72
CA LEU A 50 2.69 -12.27 12.36
C LEU A 50 2.09 -11.88 13.72
N PRO A 51 2.92 -11.57 14.73
CA PRO A 51 2.43 -11.04 16.00
C PRO A 51 1.80 -9.67 15.79
N ASP A 52 0.84 -9.33 16.65
CA ASP A 52 0.11 -8.06 16.56
C ASP A 52 1.01 -6.82 16.75
N ASP A 53 2.13 -6.96 17.46
CA ASP A 53 3.12 -5.91 17.71
C ASP A 53 4.12 -5.72 16.55
N ALA A 54 4.11 -6.60 15.55
CA ALA A 54 4.96 -6.42 14.39
C ALA A 54 4.63 -5.09 13.66
N PRO A 55 5.62 -4.37 13.12
CA PRO A 55 5.36 -3.10 12.45
C PRO A 55 4.34 -3.21 11.31
N LEU A 56 4.45 -4.26 10.50
CA LEU A 56 3.55 -4.58 9.39
C LEU A 56 2.46 -5.59 9.80
N SER A 57 2.07 -5.62 11.08
CA SER A 57 0.97 -6.46 11.51
C SER A 57 -0.33 -6.08 10.79
N ARG A 58 -1.22 -7.06 10.63
CA ARG A 58 -2.55 -6.85 10.05
C ARG A 58 -3.29 -5.69 10.75
N LYS A 59 -3.19 -5.59 12.07
CA LYS A 59 -3.83 -4.52 12.86
C LYS A 59 -3.34 -3.15 12.39
N ASN A 60 -2.02 -2.93 12.40
CA ASN A 60 -1.41 -1.67 12.00
C ASN A 60 -1.78 -1.29 10.56
N VAL A 61 -1.66 -2.23 9.62
CA VAL A 61 -1.99 -1.96 8.21
C VAL A 61 -3.47 -1.60 8.02
N THR A 62 -4.38 -2.28 8.73
CA THR A 62 -5.81 -1.92 8.66
C THR A 62 -6.11 -0.54 9.24
N GLU A 63 -5.39 -0.11 10.28
CA GLU A 63 -5.49 1.24 10.82
C GLU A 63 -4.93 2.30 9.86
N TRP A 64 -3.80 2.00 9.20
CA TRP A 64 -3.23 2.89 8.20
C TRP A 64 -4.14 3.05 6.99
N ILE A 65 -4.78 1.97 6.51
CA ILE A 65 -5.79 2.05 5.43
C ILE A 65 -6.95 2.97 5.81
N LYS A 66 -7.45 2.89 7.05
CA LYS A 66 -8.53 3.77 7.53
C LYS A 66 -8.09 5.23 7.50
N TYR A 67 -6.95 5.53 8.09
CA TYR A 67 -6.38 6.88 8.09
C TYR A 67 -6.16 7.43 6.68
N GLN A 68 -5.62 6.62 5.77
CA GLN A 68 -5.37 7.03 4.39
C GLN A 68 -6.69 7.24 3.63
N LYS A 69 -7.76 6.48 3.92
CA LYS A 69 -9.09 6.71 3.33
C LYS A 69 -9.72 8.02 3.81
N GLU A 70 -9.51 8.41 5.07
CA GLU A 70 -9.92 9.72 5.59
C GLU A 70 -9.14 10.84 4.89
N LYS A 71 -7.82 10.70 4.79
CA LYS A 71 -6.93 11.64 4.08
C LYS A 71 -7.30 11.77 2.60
N LEU A 72 -7.64 10.65 1.95
CA LEU A 72 -8.11 10.61 0.56
C LEU A 72 -9.37 11.43 0.37
N SER A 73 -10.34 11.32 1.29
CA SER A 73 -11.59 12.09 1.23
C SER A 73 -11.31 13.59 1.23
N ALA A 74 -10.47 14.05 2.17
CA ALA A 74 -10.05 15.45 2.24
C ALA A 74 -9.28 15.90 0.99
N ALA A 75 -8.33 15.09 0.50
CA ALA A 75 -7.56 15.39 -0.70
C ALA A 75 -8.45 15.50 -1.95
N ARG A 76 -9.43 14.60 -2.10
CA ARG A 76 -10.40 14.63 -3.20
C ARG A 76 -11.29 15.87 -3.15
N GLN A 77 -11.71 16.31 -1.96
CA GLN A 77 -12.46 17.55 -1.81
C GLN A 77 -11.63 18.76 -2.23
N ASN A 78 -10.34 18.79 -1.85
CA ASN A 78 -9.42 19.86 -2.23
C ASN A 78 -9.13 19.89 -3.74
N ALA A 79 -8.95 18.73 -4.38
CA ALA A 79 -8.73 18.64 -5.82
C ALA A 79 -9.93 19.12 -6.66
N ARG A 80 -11.16 19.03 -6.12
CA ARG A 80 -12.38 19.49 -6.80
C ARG A 80 -12.63 21.00 -6.69
N ARG A 81 -11.84 21.72 -5.88
CA ARG A 81 -12.01 23.18 -5.73
C ARG A 81 -11.61 23.90 -7.02
N LYS A 82 -12.27 25.02 -7.32
CA LYS A 82 -11.94 25.83 -8.51
C LYS A 82 -10.54 26.43 -8.44
N ASP A 83 -10.08 26.70 -7.22
CA ASP A 83 -8.79 27.25 -6.82
C ASP A 83 -7.81 26.14 -6.36
N ALA A 84 -8.01 24.90 -6.83
CA ALA A 84 -7.16 23.78 -6.43
C ALA A 84 -5.68 24.06 -6.72
N PRO A 85 -4.79 23.77 -5.75
CA PRO A 85 -3.36 23.95 -5.95
C PRO A 85 -2.86 23.00 -7.04
N LYS A 86 -1.87 23.45 -7.81
CA LYS A 86 -1.23 22.63 -8.83
C LYS A 86 -0.63 21.38 -8.17
N GLY A 87 -1.08 20.19 -8.58
CA GLY A 87 -0.66 18.91 -7.99
C GLY A 87 -1.67 18.26 -7.03
N ALA A 88 -2.85 18.84 -6.84
CA ALA A 88 -3.90 18.22 -6.01
C ALA A 88 -4.32 16.84 -6.53
N ASP A 89 -4.43 16.66 -7.85
CA ASP A 89 -4.76 15.36 -8.45
C ASP A 89 -3.64 14.32 -8.24
N GLN A 90 -2.38 14.76 -8.25
CA GLN A 90 -1.24 13.89 -8.00
C GLN A 90 -1.26 13.40 -6.55
N GLN A 91 -1.52 14.29 -5.59
CA GLN A 91 -1.68 13.91 -4.19
C GLN A 91 -2.79 12.87 -3.99
N VAL A 92 -3.91 13.00 -4.72
CA VAL A 92 -4.99 12.00 -4.68
C VAL A 92 -4.49 10.66 -5.25
N ALA A 93 -3.81 10.67 -6.40
CA ALA A 93 -3.27 9.46 -7.02
C ALA A 93 -2.25 8.75 -6.11
N ASP A 94 -1.36 9.50 -5.46
CA ASP A 94 -0.36 8.98 -4.53
C ASP A 94 -1.02 8.27 -3.33
N ILE A 95 -2.03 8.91 -2.70
CA ILE A 95 -2.78 8.31 -1.60
C ILE A 95 -3.54 7.06 -2.06
N GLN A 96 -4.14 7.08 -3.25
CA GLN A 96 -4.82 5.90 -3.81
C GLN A 96 -3.86 4.75 -4.08
N GLY A 97 -2.67 5.04 -4.60
CA GLY A 97 -1.62 4.07 -4.82
C GLY A 97 -1.22 3.38 -3.52
N TYR A 98 -0.97 4.18 -2.47
CA TYR A 98 -0.60 3.64 -1.16
C TYR A 98 -1.68 2.75 -0.54
N ILE A 99 -2.96 3.16 -0.65
CA ILE A 99 -4.09 2.31 -0.20
C ILE A 99 -4.12 0.99 -0.97
N ARG A 100 -3.96 1.02 -2.30
CA ARG A 100 -3.96 -0.18 -3.14
C ARG A 100 -2.83 -1.13 -2.77
N ASN A 101 -1.65 -0.60 -2.49
CA ASN A 101 -0.50 -1.40 -2.11
C ASN A 101 -0.66 -2.04 -0.73
N MET A 102 -1.21 -1.31 0.25
CA MET A 102 -1.56 -1.88 1.57
C MET A 102 -2.65 -2.96 1.47
N GLU A 103 -3.67 -2.76 0.63
CA GLU A 103 -4.71 -3.77 0.38
C GLU A 103 -4.15 -5.01 -0.32
N ARG A 104 -3.18 -4.82 -1.23
CA ARG A 104 -2.45 -5.91 -1.87
C ARG A 104 -1.58 -6.67 -0.87
N TYR A 105 -0.88 -5.98 0.02
CA TYR A 105 -0.09 -6.61 1.09
C TYR A 105 -0.95 -7.52 1.96
N LEU A 106 -2.15 -7.08 2.34
CA LEU A 106 -3.05 -7.94 3.12
C LEU A 106 -3.46 -9.21 2.34
N ARG A 107 -3.65 -9.11 1.02
CA ARG A 107 -4.10 -10.23 0.18
C ARG A 107 -2.98 -11.21 -0.17
N ASP A 108 -1.87 -10.69 -0.68
CA ASP A 108 -0.78 -11.48 -1.27
C ASP A 108 0.35 -11.71 -0.25
N GLY A 109 0.44 -10.90 0.80
CA GLY A 109 1.48 -10.97 1.82
C GLY A 109 2.78 -10.22 1.47
N ASP A 110 2.88 -9.69 0.26
CA ASP A 110 4.07 -8.99 -0.25
C ASP A 110 3.92 -7.47 -0.14
N TRP A 111 4.90 -6.84 0.52
CA TRP A 111 4.97 -5.38 0.61
C TRP A 111 5.71 -4.83 -0.62
N CYS A 112 5.12 -3.86 -1.31
CA CYS A 112 5.65 -3.34 -2.58
C CYS A 112 6.12 -1.88 -2.52
N ASP A 113 5.97 -1.19 -1.39
CA ASP A 113 6.33 0.23 -1.27
C ASP A 113 7.69 0.45 -0.61
N ASP A 114 8.41 1.46 -1.10
CA ASP A 114 9.68 1.93 -0.52
C ASP A 114 9.52 2.58 0.85
N PHE A 115 8.30 2.91 1.24
CA PHE A 115 7.96 3.53 2.51
C PHE A 115 6.81 2.79 3.18
N TRP A 116 6.79 2.81 4.51
CA TRP A 116 5.74 2.19 5.32
C TRP A 116 5.37 3.06 6.52
N GLY A 117 4.24 2.73 7.15
CA GLY A 117 3.70 3.44 8.30
C GLY A 117 2.45 4.25 7.96
N LYS A 118 1.89 4.90 8.99
CA LYS A 118 0.64 5.68 8.87
C LYS A 118 0.74 6.77 7.80
N GLU A 119 1.89 7.42 7.68
CA GLU A 119 2.16 8.49 6.70
C GLU A 119 3.26 8.15 5.70
N GLY A 120 3.85 6.96 5.75
CA GLY A 120 5.00 6.59 4.93
C GLY A 120 6.32 7.19 5.43
N THR A 121 6.45 7.41 6.74
CA THR A 121 7.65 8.03 7.33
C THR A 121 8.86 7.09 7.36
N ASN A 122 8.62 5.78 7.44
CA ASN A 122 9.69 4.81 7.57
C ASN A 122 10.09 4.27 6.20
N LYS A 123 11.39 4.16 5.95
CA LYS A 123 11.92 3.60 4.70
C LYS A 123 12.00 2.08 4.78
N THR A 124 11.52 1.42 3.73
CA THR A 124 11.66 -0.02 3.52
C THR A 124 13.09 -0.34 3.11
N ARG A 125 13.66 -1.41 3.67
CA ARG A 125 14.94 -1.97 3.22
C ARG A 125 14.68 -3.21 2.39
N TRP A 126 15.19 -3.22 1.18
CA TRP A 126 15.03 -4.32 0.25
C TRP A 126 16.17 -5.32 0.42
N ARG A 127 15.83 -6.60 0.49
CA ARG A 127 16.78 -7.71 0.52
C ARG A 127 16.60 -8.56 -0.74
N ALA A 128 17.69 -8.79 -1.46
CA ALA A 128 17.70 -9.76 -2.55
C ALA A 128 17.63 -11.18 -1.97
N VAL A 129 16.63 -11.95 -2.41
CA VAL A 129 16.49 -13.37 -2.02
C VAL A 129 17.31 -14.26 -2.94
N VAL A 130 17.32 -13.96 -4.24
CA VAL A 130 18.02 -14.71 -5.27
C VAL A 130 18.75 -13.75 -6.20
N ASN A 131 19.99 -14.10 -6.55
CA ASN A 131 20.79 -13.34 -7.49
C ASN A 131 20.28 -13.55 -8.93
N ALA A 132 20.05 -12.44 -9.64
CA ALA A 132 19.81 -12.47 -11.08
C ALA A 132 21.15 -12.33 -11.83
N TYR A 133 21.19 -12.79 -13.08
CA TYR A 133 22.38 -12.69 -13.94
C TYR A 133 22.05 -11.99 -15.25
N HIS A 134 23.02 -11.28 -15.81
CA HIS A 134 22.89 -10.70 -17.14
C HIS A 134 22.96 -11.80 -18.20
N HIS A 135 21.92 -11.89 -19.04
CA HIS A 135 21.82 -12.91 -20.10
C HIS A 135 22.49 -12.49 -21.42
N GLN A 136 22.70 -11.19 -21.65
CA GLN A 136 23.22 -10.60 -22.88
C GLN A 136 24.09 -9.37 -22.61
N GLY A 137 24.82 -8.92 -23.63
CA GLY A 137 25.66 -7.71 -23.57
C GLY A 137 27.07 -7.94 -23.02
N PRO A 138 27.84 -6.85 -22.84
CA PRO A 138 29.23 -6.92 -22.34
C PRO A 138 29.32 -7.44 -20.89
N MET A 139 28.22 -7.42 -20.14
CA MET A 139 28.13 -7.89 -18.76
C MET A 139 27.57 -9.32 -18.64
N LYS A 140 27.43 -10.06 -19.74
CA LYS A 140 26.84 -11.41 -19.76
C LYS A 140 27.55 -12.34 -18.77
N GLY A 141 26.77 -13.06 -17.96
CA GLY A 141 27.28 -13.97 -16.93
C GLY A 141 27.58 -13.30 -15.59
N MET A 142 27.61 -11.97 -15.52
CA MET A 142 27.78 -11.24 -14.26
C MET A 142 26.46 -11.18 -13.47
N ILE A 143 26.57 -11.21 -12.13
CA ILE A 143 25.42 -10.99 -11.23
C ILE A 143 24.88 -9.59 -11.49
N LYS A 144 23.55 -9.47 -11.66
CA LYS A 144 22.79 -8.23 -11.75
C LYS A 144 22.49 -7.72 -10.35
N ARG A 145 23.12 -6.62 -9.97
CA ARG A 145 22.88 -5.93 -8.70
C ARG A 145 22.18 -4.58 -8.92
N SER A 146 21.65 -4.02 -7.84
CA SER A 146 20.93 -2.76 -7.85
C SER A 146 21.27 -1.99 -6.59
N VAL A 147 21.54 -0.70 -6.74
CA VAL A 147 21.98 0.19 -5.68
C VAL A 147 20.91 0.30 -4.60
N GLY A 148 21.32 0.21 -3.33
CA GLY A 148 20.44 0.31 -2.17
C GLY A 148 19.72 -0.99 -1.78
N ILE A 149 19.99 -2.11 -2.46
CA ILE A 149 19.49 -3.43 -2.08
C ILE A 149 20.54 -4.15 -1.23
N PHE A 150 20.09 -4.78 -0.15
CA PHE A 150 20.91 -5.66 0.68
C PHE A 150 21.06 -7.02 0.02
N TYR A 151 22.31 -7.47 -0.15
CA TYR A 151 22.60 -8.79 -0.71
C TYR A 151 23.21 -9.72 0.35
N PRO A 152 22.59 -10.87 0.64
CA PRO A 152 23.06 -11.79 1.68
C PRO A 152 24.43 -12.42 1.41
N ASP A 153 24.84 -12.53 0.15
CA ASP A 153 26.13 -13.10 -0.25
C ASP A 153 27.31 -12.18 0.07
N LEU A 154 27.10 -10.86 0.00
CA LEU A 154 28.08 -9.84 0.39
C LEU A 154 27.94 -9.43 1.86
N GLY A 155 26.77 -9.63 2.46
CA GLY A 155 26.45 -9.18 3.82
C GLY A 155 26.34 -7.66 3.97
N VAL A 156 26.27 -6.92 2.85
CA VAL A 156 26.22 -5.45 2.82
C VAL A 156 25.17 -4.93 1.82
N GLU A 157 24.76 -3.69 2.02
CA GLU A 157 23.95 -2.94 1.06
C GLU A 157 24.82 -2.54 -0.14
N TRP A 158 24.34 -2.81 -1.36
CA TRP A 158 25.06 -2.48 -2.58
C TRP A 158 25.11 -0.96 -2.76
N THR A 159 26.29 -0.36 -2.59
CA THR A 159 26.46 1.09 -2.71
C THR A 159 26.67 1.51 -4.16
N ARG A 160 26.54 2.81 -4.43
CA ARG A 160 26.82 3.37 -5.75
C ARG A 160 28.28 3.20 -6.16
N GLU A 161 29.19 3.30 -5.20
CA GLU A 161 30.63 3.14 -5.42
C GLU A 161 30.96 1.70 -5.86
N MET A 162 30.37 0.70 -5.21
CA MET A 162 30.50 -0.71 -5.61
C MET A 162 29.92 -0.97 -7.01
N ASP A 163 28.79 -0.33 -7.33
CA ASP A 163 28.17 -0.44 -8.65
C ASP A 163 29.07 0.13 -9.76
N ASP A 164 29.65 1.30 -9.50
CA ASP A 164 30.55 1.97 -10.44
C ASP A 164 31.89 1.24 -10.58
N GLU A 165 32.42 0.62 -9.52
CA GLU A 165 33.63 -0.22 -9.60
C GLU A 165 33.35 -1.52 -10.38
N TYR A 166 32.26 -2.22 -10.05
CA TYR A 166 31.94 -3.53 -10.63
C TYR A 166 31.49 -3.42 -12.10
N TYR A 167 30.64 -2.44 -12.43
CA TYR A 167 30.12 -2.26 -13.79
C TYR A 167 30.81 -1.17 -14.59
N GLY A 168 31.59 -0.28 -13.97
CA GLY A 168 32.25 0.84 -14.64
C GLY A 168 33.05 0.47 -15.88
N PRO A 169 33.88 -0.60 -15.86
CA PRO A 169 34.64 -1.03 -17.03
C PRO A 169 33.77 -1.49 -18.21
N TYR A 170 32.54 -1.92 -17.95
CA TYR A 170 31.61 -2.49 -18.94
C TYR A 170 30.48 -1.55 -19.32
N ARG A 171 30.23 -0.50 -18.54
CA ARG A 171 29.34 0.59 -18.95
C ARG A 171 30.01 1.26 -20.14
N ALA A 172 29.32 1.23 -21.29
CA ALA A 172 29.71 2.10 -22.41
C ALA A 172 29.92 3.50 -21.84
N PRO A 173 30.96 4.25 -22.27
CA PRO A 173 31.12 5.64 -21.89
C PRO A 173 29.76 6.27 -22.16
N SER A 174 29.05 6.67 -21.11
CA SER A 174 27.79 7.33 -21.33
C SER A 174 28.14 8.49 -22.24
N GLU A 175 27.47 8.57 -23.39
CA GLU A 175 27.24 9.87 -23.97
C GLU A 175 26.70 10.68 -22.81
N ARG A 176 27.58 11.45 -22.17
CA ARG A 176 27.18 12.48 -21.24
C ARG A 176 26.16 13.20 -22.06
N SER A 177 24.88 12.98 -21.77
CA SER A 177 23.83 13.81 -22.29
C SER A 177 24.29 15.17 -21.81
N SER A 178 24.92 15.93 -22.71
CA SER A 178 25.11 17.33 -22.51
C SER A 178 23.72 17.75 -22.09
N THR A 179 23.59 18.27 -20.87
CA THR A 179 22.42 19.05 -20.53
C THR A 179 22.27 19.98 -21.71
N VAL A 180 21.31 19.71 -22.59
CA VAL A 180 20.96 20.60 -23.67
C VAL A 180 20.46 21.80 -22.90
N SER A 181 21.37 22.73 -22.61
CA SER A 181 21.05 24.07 -22.19
C SER A 181 20.38 24.64 -23.42
N GLY A 182 19.09 24.33 -23.58
CA GLY A 182 18.26 24.93 -24.58
C GLY A 182 18.38 26.41 -24.32
N LYS A 183 19.14 27.10 -25.16
CA LYS A 183 19.09 28.55 -25.28
C LYS A 183 17.64 28.86 -25.56
N ARG A 184 16.86 29.15 -24.51
CA ARG A 184 15.53 29.74 -24.62
C ARG A 184 15.75 31.01 -25.42
N ARG A 185 15.39 30.97 -26.71
CA ARG A 185 15.27 32.16 -27.55
C ARG A 185 14.35 33.10 -26.78
N ARG A 186 14.90 34.14 -26.16
CA ARG A 186 14.12 35.25 -25.62
C ARG A 186 13.40 35.87 -26.81
N THR A 187 12.14 35.53 -27.01
CA THR A 187 11.29 36.28 -27.93
C THR A 187 11.15 37.69 -27.35
N ARG A 188 11.77 38.65 -28.04
CA ARG A 188 11.54 40.09 -27.80
C ARG A 188 10.05 40.33 -28.03
N ARG A 189 9.26 40.44 -26.95
CA ARG A 189 7.94 41.07 -27.05
C ARG A 189 8.17 42.49 -27.55
N LYS A 190 7.70 42.80 -28.76
CA LYS A 190 7.60 44.19 -29.23
C LYS A 190 6.68 44.91 -28.23
N LYS A 191 7.20 45.95 -27.59
CA LYS A 191 6.35 46.95 -26.92
C LYS A 191 5.47 47.56 -28.00
N THR A 192 4.18 47.27 -27.97
CA THR A 192 3.19 48.11 -28.63
C THR A 192 3.05 49.38 -27.80
N ALA A 193 3.13 50.52 -28.49
CA ALA A 193 2.92 51.86 -27.95
C ALA A 193 1.47 52.05 -27.49
#